data_AF-A0AAP2GK51-F1
#
_entry.id   AF-A0AAP2GK51-F1
#
_cell.length_a   1.000
_cell.length_b   1.000
_cell.length_c   1.000
_cell.angle_alpha   90.00
_cell.angle_beta   90.00
_cell.angle_gamma   90.00
#
_symmetry.space_group_name_H-M   'P 1'
#
loop_
_entity.id
_entity.type
_entity.pdbx_description
1 polymer ?
#
loop_
_entity_poly.entity_id
_entity_poly.type
_entity_poly.pdbx_seq_one_letter_code
_entity_poly.pdbx_strand_id
1 'polypeptide(L)'
;MTDVVRFYILAHILISFTGAILLLAIWYNISDRFRQILQEDNSPKPSDRGLLYLSLAIFVWVAAGCWAYAGNGLQFAHTSYFQTGNNLFSITNDLFLFLALCYADYAPEFIRKHKRNRNRIITLIFVTALLTGLVPPVLAGNNAWHGVILSALPDLLLSGFLTYLLIVTFYRTFANRGLKIVAIISVIAIVFIFVSILPDAFPDLYDDFTKNLIKISARTSFIAVTLVLATSWVIQLATTPKPNEMMISFMDWSLIKITIPSKKVFGATIEFGSKTTQYVNLFKFAVRRKYGNEAAQSILIGLGGEINNQTYLSRIIDNMNEILQLEEGQKLDRKDLFTFIGQGRYRLRIVPENIRIDEALLREFVNSPVNQEYKSIVT
;
A
#
# COMPACT_ATOMS: atom_id res chain seq x y z
N MET A 1 -4.89 -9.06 -40.57
CA MET A 1 -4.23 -9.34 -39.28
C MET A 1 -3.30 -10.53 -39.49
N THR A 2 -2.03 -10.42 -39.11
CA THR A 2 -1.11 -11.58 -39.14
C THR A 2 -1.45 -12.52 -37.99
N ASP A 3 -1.19 -13.82 -38.15
CA ASP A 3 -1.45 -14.81 -37.09
C ASP A 3 -0.71 -14.48 -35.78
N VAL A 4 0.47 -13.86 -35.90
CA VAL A 4 1.27 -13.35 -34.77
C VAL A 4 0.51 -12.28 -33.97
N VAL A 5 -0.08 -11.30 -34.64
CA VAL A 5 -0.86 -10.22 -33.97
C VAL A 5 -2.11 -10.80 -33.32
N ARG A 6 -2.77 -11.75 -33.99
CA ARG A 6 -3.94 -12.45 -33.43
C ARG A 6 -3.59 -13.21 -32.15
N PHE A 7 -2.50 -13.98 -32.19
CA PHE A 7 -1.99 -14.71 -31.05
C PHE A 7 -1.67 -13.77 -29.89
N TYR A 8 -0.92 -12.69 -30.15
CA TYR A 8 -0.59 -11.70 -29.15
C TYR A 8 -1.84 -11.10 -28.47
N ILE A 9 -2.83 -10.65 -29.25
CA ILE A 9 -4.04 -10.02 -28.70
C ILE A 9 -4.80 -11.02 -27.81
N LEU A 10 -5.00 -12.26 -28.28
CA LEU A 10 -5.73 -13.28 -27.53
C LEU A 10 -4.98 -13.70 -26.27
N ALA A 11 -3.67 -13.93 -26.35
CA ALA A 11 -2.84 -14.28 -25.22
C ALA A 11 -2.81 -13.13 -24.18
N HIS A 12 -2.71 -11.89 -24.64
CA HIS A 12 -2.78 -10.70 -23.80
C HIS A 12 -4.10 -10.59 -23.03
N ILE A 13 -5.23 -10.79 -23.71
CA ILE A 13 -6.57 -10.82 -23.08
C ILE A 13 -6.63 -11.91 -22.01
N LEU A 14 -6.24 -13.13 -22.37
CA LEU A 14 -6.33 -14.29 -21.48
C LEU A 14 -5.48 -14.10 -20.21
N ILE A 15 -4.20 -13.76 -20.37
CA ILE A 15 -3.26 -13.58 -19.24
C ILE A 15 -3.74 -12.45 -18.33
N SER A 16 -4.13 -11.31 -18.91
CA SER A 16 -4.62 -10.16 -18.15
C SER A 16 -5.92 -10.49 -17.41
N PHE A 17 -6.84 -11.21 -18.05
CA PHE A 17 -8.14 -11.58 -17.45
C PHE A 17 -7.95 -12.53 -16.27
N THR A 18 -7.12 -13.56 -16.43
CA THR A 18 -6.78 -14.48 -15.33
C THR A 18 -6.11 -13.72 -14.19
N GLY A 19 -5.13 -12.86 -14.47
CA GLY A 19 -4.46 -12.05 -13.46
C GLY A 19 -5.40 -11.12 -12.70
N ALA A 20 -6.29 -10.43 -13.43
CA ALA A 20 -7.26 -9.50 -12.86
C ALA A 20 -8.26 -10.21 -11.93
N ILE A 21 -8.81 -11.36 -12.37
CA ILE A 21 -9.72 -12.19 -11.56
C ILE A 21 -9.04 -12.71 -10.31
N LEU A 22 -7.81 -13.24 -10.42
CA LEU A 22 -7.09 -13.75 -9.26
C LEU A 22 -6.86 -12.67 -8.21
N LEU A 23 -6.43 -11.47 -8.63
CA LEU A 23 -6.26 -10.34 -7.72
C LEU A 23 -7.59 -9.90 -7.09
N LEU A 24 -8.67 -9.87 -7.87
CA LEU A 24 -10.01 -9.53 -7.37
C LEU A 24 -10.49 -10.57 -6.35
N ALA A 25 -10.25 -11.86 -6.61
CA ALA A 25 -10.62 -12.94 -5.71
C ALA A 25 -9.83 -12.86 -4.39
N ILE A 26 -8.53 -12.55 -4.45
CA ILE A 26 -7.71 -12.31 -3.25
C ILE A 26 -8.25 -11.10 -2.47
N TRP A 27 -8.55 -10.00 -3.15
CA TRP A 27 -9.14 -8.81 -2.54
C TRP A 27 -10.47 -9.13 -1.84
N TYR A 28 -11.37 -9.84 -2.52
CA TYR A 28 -12.66 -10.24 -1.97
C TYR A 28 -12.48 -11.12 -0.73
N ASN A 29 -11.57 -12.10 -0.77
CA ASN A 29 -11.26 -12.95 0.37
C ASN A 29 -10.71 -12.14 1.56
N ILE A 30 -9.81 -11.18 1.31
CA ILE A 30 -9.27 -10.30 2.36
C ILE A 30 -10.38 -9.46 2.99
N SER A 31 -11.20 -8.83 2.14
CA SER A 31 -12.31 -7.96 2.53
C SER A 31 -13.31 -8.68 3.43
N ASP A 32 -13.65 -9.93 3.09
CA ASP A 32 -14.61 -10.73 3.85
C ASP A 32 -13.98 -11.30 5.13
N ARG A 33 -12.83 -11.98 5.01
CA ARG A 33 -12.20 -12.72 6.12
C ARG A 33 -11.60 -11.81 7.19
N PHE A 34 -11.07 -10.65 6.81
CA PHE A 34 -10.39 -9.73 7.74
C PHE A 34 -11.22 -8.48 8.04
N ARG A 35 -12.52 -8.50 7.76
CA ARG A 35 -13.43 -7.34 7.94
C ARG A 35 -13.32 -6.71 9.33
N GLN A 36 -13.26 -7.51 10.39
CA GLN A 36 -13.14 -7.02 11.77
C GLN A 36 -11.80 -6.32 12.02
N ILE A 37 -10.69 -6.90 11.56
CA ILE A 37 -9.35 -6.30 11.67
C ILE A 37 -9.27 -4.98 10.89
N LEU A 38 -9.92 -4.93 9.73
CA LEU A 38 -9.96 -3.75 8.86
C LEU A 38 -10.89 -2.64 9.41
N GLN A 39 -11.94 -2.99 10.16
CA GLN A 39 -12.86 -2.03 10.77
C GLN A 39 -12.31 -1.44 12.08
N GLU A 40 -11.51 -2.19 12.83
CA GLU A 40 -10.86 -1.70 14.06
C GLU A 40 -9.71 -0.74 13.79
N ASP A 41 -9.02 -0.92 12.66
CA ASP A 41 -8.03 0.01 12.16
C ASP A 41 -8.75 1.19 11.47
N ASN A 42 -9.24 2.13 12.28
CA ASN A 42 -9.80 3.43 11.86
C ASN A 42 -8.78 4.32 11.10
N SER A 43 -7.76 3.73 10.48
CA SER A 43 -6.85 4.42 9.59
C SER A 43 -7.66 4.99 8.41
N PRO A 44 -7.42 6.25 8.01
CA PRO A 44 -8.23 6.93 6.98
C PRO A 44 -8.11 6.33 5.57
N LYS A 45 -7.36 5.23 5.38
CA LYS A 45 -7.19 4.54 4.10
C LYS A 45 -6.99 3.04 4.35
N PRO A 46 -8.04 2.21 4.32
CA PRO A 46 -7.86 0.77 4.36
C PRO A 46 -7.05 0.35 3.13
N SER A 47 -5.86 -0.17 3.39
CA SER A 47 -4.90 -0.76 2.45
C SER A 47 -5.59 -1.56 1.34
N ASP A 48 -6.64 -2.29 1.71
CA ASP A 48 -7.48 -3.14 0.88
C ASP A 48 -7.90 -2.54 -0.48
N ARG A 49 -8.26 -1.25 -0.53
CA ARG A 49 -8.66 -0.61 -1.80
C ARG A 49 -7.53 -0.53 -2.82
N GLY A 50 -6.27 -0.55 -2.38
CA GLY A 50 -5.12 -0.57 -3.26
C GLY A 50 -5.08 -1.81 -4.15
N LEU A 51 -5.43 -2.97 -3.60
CA LEU A 51 -5.48 -4.23 -4.35
C LEU A 51 -6.64 -4.25 -5.35
N LEU A 52 -7.80 -3.69 -4.96
CA LEU A 52 -8.92 -3.48 -5.87
C LEU A 52 -8.51 -2.61 -7.06
N TYR A 53 -7.83 -1.47 -6.83
CA TYR A 53 -7.37 -0.60 -7.92
C TYR A 53 -6.30 -1.26 -8.80
N LEU A 54 -5.42 -2.12 -8.25
CA LEU A 54 -4.49 -2.92 -9.07
C LEU A 54 -5.24 -3.92 -9.96
N SER A 55 -6.25 -4.60 -9.42
CA SER A 55 -7.09 -5.50 -10.22
C SER A 55 -7.82 -4.75 -11.33
N LEU A 56 -8.42 -3.58 -11.01
CA LEU A 56 -9.07 -2.72 -12.00
C LEU A 56 -8.11 -2.22 -13.08
N ALA A 57 -6.88 -1.87 -12.73
CA ALA A 57 -5.85 -1.51 -13.71
C ALA A 57 -5.61 -2.65 -14.71
N ILE A 58 -5.50 -3.90 -14.24
CA ILE A 58 -5.29 -5.06 -15.12
C ILE A 58 -6.58 -5.37 -15.92
N PHE A 59 -7.78 -5.13 -15.38
CA PHE A 59 -9.02 -5.21 -16.16
C PHE A 59 -9.06 -4.20 -17.33
N VAL A 60 -8.48 -3.01 -17.16
CA VAL A 60 -8.34 -2.06 -18.27
C VAL A 60 -7.51 -2.64 -19.41
N TRP A 61 -6.48 -3.45 -19.11
CA TRP A 61 -5.73 -4.16 -20.16
C TRP A 61 -6.57 -5.21 -20.90
N VAL A 62 -7.50 -5.88 -20.22
CA VAL A 62 -8.47 -6.79 -20.86
C VAL A 62 -9.36 -6.01 -21.82
N ALA A 63 -9.92 -4.89 -21.36
CA ALA A 63 -10.77 -4.03 -22.18
C ALA A 63 -10.00 -3.47 -23.40
N ALA A 64 -8.76 -3.03 -23.21
CA ALA A 64 -7.88 -2.58 -24.28
C ALA A 64 -7.58 -3.72 -25.28
N GLY A 65 -7.39 -4.95 -24.80
CA GLY A 65 -7.21 -6.13 -25.66
C GLY A 65 -8.46 -6.43 -26.49
N CYS A 66 -9.65 -6.39 -25.89
CA CYS A 66 -10.92 -6.55 -26.60
C CYS A 66 -11.13 -5.44 -27.64
N TRP A 67 -10.78 -4.20 -27.32
CA TRP A 67 -10.81 -3.08 -28.26
C TRP A 67 -9.85 -3.29 -29.43
N ALA A 68 -8.62 -3.76 -29.16
CA ALA A 68 -7.66 -4.13 -30.20
C ALA A 68 -8.19 -5.25 -31.11
N TYR A 69 -8.81 -6.27 -30.52
CA TYR A 69 -9.41 -7.38 -31.27
C TYR A 69 -10.57 -6.90 -32.16
N ALA A 70 -11.48 -6.09 -31.61
CA ALA A 70 -12.61 -5.52 -32.34
C ALA A 70 -12.16 -4.58 -33.46
N GLY A 71 -11.15 -3.73 -33.21
CA GLY A 71 -10.57 -2.83 -34.21
C GLY A 71 -9.96 -3.54 -35.40
N ASN A 72 -9.30 -4.68 -35.16
CA ASN A 72 -8.76 -5.52 -36.23
C ASN A 72 -9.86 -6.30 -36.97
N GLY A 73 -10.87 -6.79 -36.26
CA GLY A 73 -11.99 -7.55 -36.85
C GLY A 73 -12.95 -6.69 -37.69
N LEU A 74 -13.20 -5.46 -37.26
CA LEU A 74 -14.09 -4.49 -37.91
C LEU A 74 -13.32 -3.50 -38.80
N GLN A 75 -12.03 -3.73 -39.04
CA GLN A 75 -11.14 -2.96 -39.94
C GLN A 75 -11.01 -1.46 -39.65
N PHE A 76 -11.36 -0.99 -38.44
CA PHE A 76 -11.18 0.42 -38.05
C PHE A 76 -9.85 0.70 -37.34
N ALA A 77 -8.94 -0.28 -37.26
CA ALA A 77 -7.63 -0.15 -36.61
C ALA A 77 -6.78 1.06 -37.11
N HIS A 78 -6.98 1.49 -38.35
CA HIS A 78 -6.27 2.64 -38.94
C HIS A 78 -6.96 4.00 -38.70
N THR A 79 -8.12 4.01 -38.05
CA THR A 79 -8.87 5.26 -37.81
C THR A 79 -8.36 5.98 -36.57
N SER A 80 -8.51 7.31 -36.55
CA SER A 80 -8.23 8.13 -35.36
C SER A 80 -9.04 7.67 -34.14
N TYR A 81 -10.23 7.11 -34.35
CA TYR A 81 -11.06 6.53 -33.28
C TYR A 81 -10.37 5.37 -32.55
N PHE A 82 -9.65 4.53 -33.28
CA PHE A 82 -8.90 3.41 -32.68
C PHE A 82 -7.76 3.92 -31.79
N GLN A 83 -7.02 4.92 -32.26
CA GLN A 83 -5.92 5.54 -31.52
C GLN A 83 -6.41 6.26 -30.26
N THR A 84 -7.50 7.03 -30.37
CA THR A 84 -8.12 7.69 -29.21
C THR A 84 -8.57 6.66 -28.16
N GLY A 85 -9.18 5.55 -28.59
CA GLY A 85 -9.56 4.46 -27.68
C GLY A 85 -8.37 3.86 -26.93
N ASN A 86 -7.28 3.55 -27.63
CA ASN A 86 -6.06 3.00 -27.00
C ASN A 86 -5.46 3.97 -25.98
N ASN A 87 -5.40 5.25 -26.31
CA ASN A 87 -4.88 6.27 -25.41
C ASN A 87 -5.76 6.40 -24.16
N LEU A 88 -7.10 6.42 -24.30
CA LEU A 88 -8.02 6.47 -23.17
C LEU A 88 -7.86 5.28 -22.23
N PHE A 89 -7.66 4.07 -22.77
CA PHE A 89 -7.37 2.90 -21.94
C PHE A 89 -6.01 3.01 -21.23
N SER A 90 -4.97 3.54 -21.89
CA SER A 90 -3.66 3.78 -21.26
C SER A 90 -3.78 4.72 -20.06
N ILE A 91 -4.43 5.86 -20.25
CA ILE A 91 -4.66 6.86 -19.19
C ILE A 91 -5.51 6.30 -18.05
N THR A 92 -6.56 5.53 -18.38
CA THR A 92 -7.42 4.91 -17.38
C THR A 92 -6.64 3.88 -16.55
N ASN A 93 -5.73 3.15 -17.19
CA ASN A 93 -4.82 2.23 -16.51
C ASN A 93 -3.88 2.98 -15.56
N ASP A 94 -3.25 4.07 -16.02
CA ASP A 94 -2.38 4.92 -15.20
C ASP A 94 -3.13 5.56 -14.02
N LEU A 95 -4.38 5.96 -14.21
CA LEU A 95 -5.24 6.44 -13.13
C LEU A 95 -5.44 5.37 -12.05
N PHE A 96 -5.80 4.14 -12.43
CA PHE A 96 -6.00 3.06 -11.46
C PHE A 96 -4.69 2.66 -10.76
N LEU A 97 -3.57 2.61 -11.48
CA LEU A 97 -2.25 2.36 -10.89
C LEU A 97 -1.86 3.47 -9.89
N PHE A 98 -2.14 4.73 -10.21
CA PHE A 98 -1.92 5.85 -9.28
C PHE A 98 -2.84 5.78 -8.05
N LEU A 99 -4.11 5.43 -8.25
CA LEU A 99 -5.05 5.21 -7.16
C LEU A 99 -4.55 4.08 -6.26
N ALA A 100 -4.08 2.97 -6.81
CA ALA A 100 -3.48 1.89 -6.03
C ALA A 100 -2.29 2.36 -5.17
N LEU A 101 -1.37 3.14 -5.76
CA LEU A 101 -0.24 3.73 -5.05
C LEU A 101 -0.67 4.61 -3.87
N CYS A 102 -1.79 5.32 -3.97
CA CYS A 102 -2.30 6.16 -2.89
C CYS A 102 -2.69 5.40 -1.61
N TYR A 103 -2.85 4.07 -1.72
CA TYR A 103 -3.20 3.14 -0.64
C TYR A 103 -2.03 2.25 -0.20
N ALA A 104 -0.86 2.33 -0.85
CA ALA A 104 0.31 1.56 -0.43
C ALA A 104 1.01 2.19 0.79
N ASP A 105 1.33 1.36 1.79
CA ASP A 105 1.96 1.78 3.06
C ASP A 105 3.29 2.52 2.84
N TYR A 106 4.08 2.05 1.89
CA TYR A 106 5.44 2.53 1.61
C TYR A 106 5.53 3.47 0.40
N ALA A 107 4.39 4.02 -0.06
CA ALA A 107 4.39 5.04 -1.10
C ALA A 107 5.15 6.31 -0.65
N PRO A 108 5.73 7.08 -1.59
CA PRO A 108 6.44 8.31 -1.28
C PRO A 108 5.63 9.27 -0.39
N GLU A 109 6.31 9.90 0.57
CA GLU A 109 5.63 10.68 1.63
C GLU A 109 4.78 11.84 1.11
N PHE A 110 5.18 12.43 -0.03
CA PHE A 110 4.44 13.53 -0.65
C PHE A 110 3.07 13.10 -1.21
N ILE A 111 2.87 11.80 -1.52
CA ILE A 111 1.56 11.25 -1.94
C ILE A 111 0.72 10.91 -0.71
N ARG A 112 1.34 10.33 0.32
CA ARG A 112 0.63 9.80 1.49
C ARG A 112 0.18 10.90 2.46
N LYS A 113 1.08 11.81 2.81
CA LYS A 113 0.85 12.83 3.86
C LYS A 113 0.08 14.06 3.35
N HIS A 114 0.17 14.39 2.06
CA HIS A 114 -0.32 15.67 1.53
C HIS A 114 -1.51 15.49 0.57
N LYS A 115 -2.74 15.69 1.08
CA LYS A 115 -3.98 15.62 0.28
C LYS A 115 -3.95 16.52 -0.97
N ARG A 116 -3.33 17.70 -0.86
CA ARG A 116 -3.17 18.66 -1.97
C ARG A 116 -2.31 18.11 -3.11
N ASN A 117 -1.22 17.41 -2.80
CA ASN A 117 -0.32 16.85 -3.81
C ASN A 117 -0.96 15.67 -4.53
N ARG A 118 -1.68 14.81 -3.80
CA ARG A 118 -2.50 13.75 -4.40
C ARG A 118 -3.49 14.32 -5.43
N ASN A 119 -4.24 15.36 -5.04
CA ASN A 119 -5.20 15.98 -5.95
C ASN A 119 -4.51 16.61 -7.17
N ARG A 120 -3.33 17.25 -7.00
CA ARG A 120 -2.54 17.78 -8.13
C ARG A 120 -2.15 16.70 -9.13
N ILE A 121 -1.73 15.51 -8.67
CA ILE A 121 -1.36 14.42 -9.57
C ILE A 121 -2.60 13.85 -10.29
N ILE A 122 -3.75 13.73 -9.61
CA ILE A 122 -5.00 13.34 -10.27
C ILE A 122 -5.39 14.36 -11.34
N THR A 123 -5.28 15.66 -11.03
CA THR A 123 -5.51 16.73 -12.01
C THR A 123 -4.52 16.63 -13.17
N LEU A 124 -3.24 16.33 -12.90
CA LEU A 124 -2.23 16.12 -13.95
C LEU A 124 -2.62 14.96 -14.87
N ILE A 125 -3.04 13.80 -14.33
CA ILE A 125 -3.50 12.65 -15.13
C ILE A 125 -4.68 13.06 -16.02
N PHE A 126 -5.64 13.81 -15.48
CA PHE A 126 -6.79 14.29 -16.25
C PHE A 126 -6.41 15.30 -17.34
N VAL A 127 -5.45 16.19 -17.05
CA VAL A 127 -4.90 17.13 -18.04
C VAL A 127 -4.16 16.36 -19.15
N THR A 128 -3.34 15.36 -18.79
CA THR A 128 -2.70 14.48 -19.77
C THR A 128 -3.76 13.77 -20.62
N ALA A 129 -4.86 13.30 -20.00
CA ALA A 129 -5.95 12.67 -20.72
C ALA A 129 -6.54 13.57 -21.81
N LEU A 130 -6.80 14.82 -21.43
CA LEU A 130 -7.36 15.83 -22.29
C LEU A 130 -6.37 16.21 -23.40
N LEU A 131 -5.08 16.36 -23.10
CA LEU A 131 -4.04 16.61 -24.09
C LEU A 131 -3.92 15.46 -25.08
N THR A 132 -3.80 14.21 -24.61
CA THR A 132 -3.67 13.03 -25.48
C THR A 132 -4.90 12.83 -26.38
N GLY A 133 -6.09 13.26 -25.94
CA GLY A 133 -7.31 13.23 -26.76
C GLY A 133 -7.44 14.39 -27.75
N LEU A 134 -7.00 15.60 -27.39
CA LEU A 134 -7.14 16.81 -28.23
C LEU A 134 -5.98 17.05 -29.19
N VAL A 135 -4.78 16.54 -28.89
CA VAL A 135 -3.59 16.72 -29.72
C VAL A 135 -3.71 16.04 -31.10
N PRO A 136 -4.22 14.79 -31.24
CA PRO A 136 -4.36 14.14 -32.55
C PRO A 136 -5.21 14.92 -33.58
N PRO A 137 -6.42 15.43 -33.27
CA PRO A 137 -7.20 16.20 -34.23
C PRO A 137 -6.60 17.58 -34.55
N VAL A 138 -5.81 18.16 -33.64
CA VAL A 138 -5.15 19.47 -33.85
C VAL A 138 -3.89 19.36 -34.70
N LEU A 139 -3.09 18.30 -34.52
CA LEU A 139 -1.84 18.11 -35.25
C LEU A 139 -2.01 17.44 -36.62
N ALA A 140 -3.16 16.81 -36.89
CA ALA A 140 -3.48 16.18 -38.18
C ALA A 140 -2.30 15.36 -38.77
N GLY A 141 -1.91 15.61 -40.03
CA GLY A 141 -0.83 14.91 -40.73
C GLY A 141 0.60 15.16 -40.20
N ASN A 142 0.79 16.12 -39.29
CA ASN A 142 2.09 16.42 -38.64
C ASN A 142 2.26 15.70 -37.31
N ASN A 143 1.38 14.75 -36.97
CA ASN A 143 1.45 14.01 -35.70
C ASN A 143 2.71 13.12 -35.59
N ALA A 144 3.35 12.81 -36.72
CA ALA A 144 4.64 12.14 -36.76
C ALA A 144 5.74 13.12 -37.17
N TRP A 145 6.71 13.38 -36.28
CA TRP A 145 7.89 14.16 -36.59
C TRP A 145 9.14 13.31 -36.37
N HIS A 146 9.94 13.08 -37.41
CA HIS A 146 11.16 12.23 -37.36
C HIS A 146 10.93 10.85 -36.71
N GLY A 147 9.84 10.16 -37.06
CA GLY A 147 9.53 8.82 -36.51
C GLY A 147 8.99 8.83 -35.07
N VAL A 148 8.71 10.00 -34.49
CA VAL A 148 8.12 10.14 -33.15
C VAL A 148 6.66 10.57 -33.26
N ILE A 149 5.78 9.84 -32.58
CA ILE A 149 4.36 10.20 -32.47
C ILE A 149 4.20 11.23 -31.34
N LEU A 150 4.02 12.50 -31.71
CA LEU A 150 3.90 13.62 -30.78
C LEU A 150 2.71 13.45 -29.82
N SER A 151 1.59 12.90 -30.30
CA SER A 151 0.41 12.65 -29.46
C SER A 151 0.63 11.61 -28.36
N ALA A 152 1.65 10.76 -28.45
CA ALA A 152 1.94 9.72 -27.46
C ALA A 152 2.92 10.19 -26.37
N LEU A 153 3.62 11.32 -26.57
CA LEU A 153 4.60 11.83 -25.61
C LEU A 153 4.01 12.22 -24.24
N PRO A 154 2.85 12.89 -24.14
CA PRO A 154 2.26 13.22 -22.84
C PRO A 154 1.97 11.97 -22.00
N ASP A 155 1.48 10.91 -22.65
CA ASP A 155 1.21 9.62 -22.03
C ASP A 155 2.51 8.95 -21.57
N LEU A 156 3.54 8.89 -22.43
CA LEU A 156 4.85 8.33 -22.09
C LEU A 156 5.48 9.02 -20.87
N LEU A 157 5.41 10.35 -20.79
CA LEU A 157 5.94 11.12 -19.65
C LEU A 157 5.17 10.79 -18.36
N LEU A 158 3.85 10.67 -18.44
CA LEU A 158 3.01 10.32 -17.30
C LEU A 158 3.30 8.89 -16.83
N SER A 159 3.31 7.92 -17.74
CA SER A 159 3.60 6.52 -17.42
C SER A 159 5.03 6.35 -16.90
N GLY A 160 6.00 7.11 -17.41
CA GLY A 160 7.38 7.14 -16.90
C GLY A 160 7.46 7.67 -15.46
N PHE A 161 6.76 8.76 -15.16
CA PHE A 161 6.63 9.27 -13.79
C PHE A 161 5.97 8.23 -12.87
N LEU A 162 4.89 7.59 -13.31
CA LEU A 162 4.17 6.59 -12.52
C LEU A 162 5.01 5.34 -12.28
N THR A 163 5.74 4.89 -13.29
CA THR A 163 6.70 3.77 -13.22
C THR A 163 7.74 4.03 -12.14
N TYR A 164 8.31 5.23 -12.09
CA TYR A 164 9.24 5.61 -11.03
C TYR A 164 8.62 5.49 -9.63
N LEU A 165 7.37 5.96 -9.46
CA LEU A 165 6.66 5.82 -8.18
C LEU A 165 6.39 4.35 -7.81
N LEU A 166 6.03 3.53 -8.79
CA LEU A 166 5.83 2.09 -8.61
C LEU A 166 7.14 1.40 -8.19
N ILE A 167 8.28 1.71 -8.83
CA ILE A 167 9.60 1.19 -8.46
C ILE A 167 9.90 1.48 -6.99
N VAL A 168 9.81 2.75 -6.57
CA VAL A 168 10.09 3.15 -5.19
C VAL A 168 9.15 2.44 -4.21
N THR A 169 7.87 2.35 -4.55
CA THR A 169 6.84 1.78 -3.67
C THR A 169 6.98 0.27 -3.53
N PHE A 170 7.11 -0.46 -4.64
CA PHE A 170 7.21 -1.92 -4.64
C PHE A 170 8.52 -2.38 -4.02
N TYR A 171 9.64 -1.74 -4.36
CA TYR A 171 10.93 -2.05 -3.76
C TYR A 171 10.90 -1.89 -2.24
N ARG A 172 10.46 -0.73 -1.74
CA ARG A 172 10.35 -0.48 -0.28
C ARG A 172 9.38 -1.45 0.39
N THR A 173 8.27 -1.76 -0.27
CA THR A 173 7.27 -2.69 0.28
C THR A 173 7.84 -4.09 0.45
N PHE A 174 8.49 -4.65 -0.58
CA PHE A 174 9.06 -5.99 -0.50
C PHE A 174 10.30 -6.04 0.40
N ALA A 175 11.18 -5.02 0.35
CA ALA A 175 12.37 -4.96 1.20
C ALA A 175 12.01 -4.91 2.69
N ASN A 176 11.03 -4.08 3.07
CA ASN A 176 10.57 -3.98 4.45
C ASN A 176 9.77 -5.21 4.92
N ARG A 177 9.35 -6.07 4.00
CA ARG A 177 8.70 -7.36 4.30
C ARG A 177 9.66 -8.54 4.31
N GLY A 178 10.98 -8.28 4.22
CA GLY A 178 12.02 -9.32 4.18
C GLY A 178 12.16 -10.04 2.83
N LEU A 179 11.38 -9.66 1.80
CA LEU A 179 11.38 -10.29 0.48
C LEU A 179 12.39 -9.60 -0.47
N LYS A 180 13.68 -9.62 -0.12
CA LYS A 180 14.74 -8.87 -0.83
C LYS A 180 14.86 -9.26 -2.31
N ILE A 181 14.80 -10.55 -2.64
CA ILE A 181 14.88 -11.04 -4.02
C ILE A 181 13.68 -10.53 -4.83
N VAL A 182 12.47 -10.64 -4.27
CA VAL A 182 11.24 -10.15 -4.91
C VAL A 182 11.30 -8.64 -5.10
N ALA A 183 11.90 -7.89 -4.16
CA ALA A 183 12.09 -6.44 -4.31
C ALA A 183 12.90 -6.12 -5.57
N ILE A 184 14.01 -6.83 -5.83
CA ILE A 184 14.82 -6.63 -7.04
C ILE A 184 14.04 -7.02 -8.30
N ILE A 185 13.38 -8.19 -8.29
CA ILE A 185 12.57 -8.66 -9.42
C ILE A 185 11.45 -7.65 -9.74
N SER A 186 10.84 -7.04 -8.73
CA SER A 186 9.79 -6.04 -8.93
C SER A 186 10.29 -4.81 -9.68
N VAL A 187 11.51 -4.33 -9.39
CA VAL A 187 12.12 -3.21 -10.12
C VAL A 187 12.33 -3.59 -11.58
N ILE A 188 12.89 -4.77 -11.85
CA ILE A 188 13.13 -5.24 -13.22
C ILE A 188 11.81 -5.36 -14.00
N ALA A 189 10.78 -5.96 -13.39
CA ALA A 189 9.47 -6.11 -14.02
C ALA A 189 8.81 -4.75 -14.34
N ILE A 190 8.91 -3.78 -13.44
CA ILE A 190 8.34 -2.43 -13.65
C ILE A 190 9.14 -1.66 -14.70
N VAL A 191 10.46 -1.79 -14.75
CA VAL A 191 11.28 -1.23 -15.84
C VAL A 191 10.88 -1.85 -17.19
N PHE A 192 10.62 -3.16 -17.23
CA PHE A 192 10.10 -3.83 -18.42
C PHE A 192 8.76 -3.27 -18.88
N ILE A 193 7.86 -2.91 -17.96
CA ILE A 193 6.60 -2.22 -18.30
C ILE A 193 6.89 -0.90 -19.01
N PHE A 194 7.81 -0.09 -18.50
CA PHE A 194 8.17 1.18 -19.15
C PHE A 194 8.77 0.97 -20.54
N VAL A 195 9.71 0.02 -20.68
CA VAL A 195 10.28 -0.35 -21.99
C VAL A 195 9.20 -0.80 -22.97
N SER A 196 8.15 -1.48 -22.50
CA SER A 196 7.05 -1.94 -23.35
C SER A 196 6.16 -0.82 -23.92
N ILE A 197 6.23 0.39 -23.36
CA ILE A 197 5.46 1.57 -23.80
C ILE A 197 6.23 2.38 -24.85
N LEU A 198 7.56 2.35 -24.84
CA LEU A 198 8.40 3.06 -25.82
C LEU A 198 7.97 2.85 -27.29
N PRO A 199 7.61 1.64 -27.75
CA PRO A 199 7.22 1.40 -29.15
C PRO A 199 5.90 2.05 -29.57
N ASP A 200 5.17 2.67 -28.63
CA ASP A 200 3.97 3.45 -28.94
C ASP A 200 4.28 4.94 -29.17
N ALA A 201 5.39 5.45 -28.63
CA ALA A 201 5.92 6.78 -28.95
C ALA A 201 6.93 6.74 -30.11
N PHE A 202 7.66 5.64 -30.25
CA PHE A 202 8.70 5.39 -31.24
C PHE A 202 8.36 4.13 -32.06
N PRO A 203 7.48 4.21 -33.07
CA PRO A 203 7.03 3.04 -33.84
C PRO A 203 8.16 2.30 -34.54
N ASP A 204 9.19 3.01 -34.98
CA ASP A 204 10.32 2.46 -35.74
C ASP A 204 11.39 1.78 -34.86
N LEU A 205 11.17 1.71 -33.54
CA LEU A 205 12.17 1.23 -32.60
C LEU A 205 12.35 -0.30 -32.63
N TYR A 206 11.28 -1.04 -32.96
CA TYR A 206 11.27 -2.51 -33.01
C TYR A 206 10.35 -3.01 -34.14
N ASP A 207 10.60 -4.23 -34.61
CA ASP A 207 9.64 -4.92 -35.47
C ASP A 207 8.36 -5.31 -34.69
N ASP A 208 7.30 -5.64 -35.44
CA ASP A 208 5.99 -5.99 -34.86
C ASP A 208 6.07 -7.19 -33.91
N PHE A 209 6.92 -8.17 -34.21
CA PHE A 209 7.09 -9.35 -33.38
C PHE A 209 7.71 -8.99 -32.02
N THR A 210 8.85 -8.29 -32.03
CA THR A 210 9.59 -7.89 -30.83
C THR A 210 8.75 -6.94 -29.98
N LYS A 211 8.05 -6.00 -30.61
CA LYS A 211 7.09 -5.11 -29.92
C LYS A 211 6.04 -5.91 -29.14
N ASN A 212 5.39 -6.87 -29.80
CA ASN A 212 4.36 -7.70 -29.18
C ASN A 212 4.92 -8.61 -28.08
N LEU A 213 6.11 -9.17 -28.29
CA LEU A 213 6.80 -10.01 -27.31
C LEU A 213 7.16 -9.23 -26.04
N ILE A 214 7.76 -8.05 -26.16
CA ILE A 214 8.11 -7.21 -25.02
C ILE A 214 6.84 -6.84 -24.23
N LYS A 215 5.75 -6.45 -24.91
CA LYS A 215 4.49 -6.10 -24.26
C LYS A 215 3.88 -7.24 -23.46
N ILE A 216 3.81 -8.44 -24.03
CA ILE A 216 3.22 -9.58 -23.31
C ILE A 216 4.10 -10.05 -22.15
N SER A 217 5.42 -10.08 -22.34
CA SER A 217 6.37 -10.45 -21.28
C SER A 217 6.30 -9.46 -20.12
N ALA A 218 6.36 -8.16 -20.39
CA ALA A 218 6.31 -7.12 -19.36
C ALA A 218 5.03 -7.19 -18.52
N ARG A 219 3.86 -7.31 -19.17
CA ARG A 219 2.56 -7.42 -18.50
C ARG A 219 2.46 -8.68 -17.64
N THR A 220 2.94 -9.81 -18.16
CA THR A 220 2.97 -11.09 -17.42
C THR A 220 3.84 -10.98 -16.17
N SER A 221 5.05 -10.41 -16.29
CA SER A 221 5.95 -10.19 -15.16
C SER A 221 5.35 -9.24 -14.12
N PHE A 222 4.69 -8.16 -14.56
CA PHE A 222 4.02 -7.24 -13.65
C PHE A 222 2.86 -7.91 -12.90
N ILE A 223 2.01 -8.68 -13.60
CA ILE A 223 0.92 -9.45 -12.98
C ILE A 223 1.49 -10.40 -11.91
N ALA A 224 2.54 -11.16 -12.23
CA ALA A 224 3.19 -12.06 -11.27
C ALA A 224 3.68 -11.32 -10.02
N VAL A 225 4.36 -10.18 -10.18
CA VAL A 225 4.83 -9.36 -9.06
C VAL A 225 3.65 -8.80 -8.24
N THR A 226 2.56 -8.37 -8.88
CA THR A 226 1.36 -7.91 -8.15
C THR A 226 0.65 -9.04 -7.40
N LEU A 227 0.67 -10.28 -7.90
CA LEU A 227 0.16 -11.43 -7.17
C LEU A 227 1.01 -11.74 -5.94
N VAL A 228 2.34 -11.66 -6.06
CA VAL A 228 3.24 -11.80 -4.90
C VAL A 228 3.04 -10.67 -3.88
N LEU A 229 2.76 -9.45 -4.36
CA LEU A 229 2.36 -8.35 -3.49
C LEU A 229 1.09 -8.73 -2.73
N ALA A 230 0.04 -9.16 -3.43
CA ALA A 230 -1.24 -9.55 -2.85
C ALA A 230 -1.08 -10.65 -1.78
N THR A 231 -0.34 -11.73 -2.09
CA THR A 231 -0.12 -12.83 -1.14
C THR A 231 0.71 -12.39 0.06
N SER A 232 1.73 -11.55 -0.12
CA SER A 232 2.50 -11.01 1.00
C SER A 232 1.63 -10.15 1.94
N TRP A 233 0.62 -9.47 1.40
CA TRP A 233 -0.37 -8.75 2.22
C TRP A 233 -1.27 -9.71 3.00
N VAL A 234 -1.76 -10.78 2.38
CA VAL A 234 -2.55 -11.83 3.07
C VAL A 234 -1.75 -12.40 4.24
N ILE A 235 -0.47 -12.73 4.02
CA ILE A 235 0.41 -13.23 5.08
C ILE A 235 0.55 -12.20 6.20
N GLN A 236 0.80 -10.93 5.87
CA GLN A 236 0.93 -9.88 6.87
C GLN A 236 -0.34 -9.72 7.70
N LEU A 237 -1.52 -9.69 7.07
CA LEU A 237 -2.81 -9.60 7.77
C LEU A 237 -3.08 -10.83 8.64
N ALA A 238 -2.73 -12.02 8.16
CA ALA A 238 -2.85 -13.26 8.95
C ALA A 238 -1.92 -13.27 10.18
N THR A 239 -0.73 -12.66 10.09
CA THR A 239 0.22 -12.54 11.21
C THR A 239 -0.05 -11.34 12.12
N THR A 240 -0.91 -10.41 11.70
CA THR A 240 -1.27 -9.23 12.49
C THR A 240 -2.04 -9.69 13.73
N PRO A 241 -1.61 -9.33 14.95
CA PRO A 241 -2.26 -9.79 16.17
C PRO A 241 -3.71 -9.32 16.27
N LYS A 242 -4.62 -10.22 16.66
CA LYS A 242 -6.00 -9.85 16.98
C LYS A 242 -6.04 -9.21 18.37
N PRO A 243 -6.74 -8.07 18.56
CA PRO A 243 -6.87 -7.42 19.86
C PRO A 243 -7.30 -8.34 21.01
N ASN A 244 -8.26 -9.23 20.74
CA ASN A 244 -8.86 -10.11 21.73
C ASN A 244 -7.93 -11.26 22.16
N GLU A 245 -6.91 -11.56 21.36
CA GLU A 245 -5.94 -12.64 21.64
C GLU A 245 -4.67 -12.10 22.33
N MET A 246 -4.45 -10.79 22.28
CA MET A 246 -3.31 -10.16 22.95
C MET A 246 -3.60 -9.93 24.43
N MET A 247 -2.58 -10.10 25.27
CA MET A 247 -2.63 -9.76 26.69
C MET A 247 -1.37 -9.02 27.10
N ILE A 248 -1.53 -8.01 27.95
CA ILE A 248 -0.41 -7.31 28.59
C ILE A 248 -0.68 -7.17 30.07
N SER A 249 0.32 -7.50 30.89
CA SER A 249 0.28 -7.37 32.34
C SER A 249 1.46 -6.53 32.80
N PHE A 250 1.19 -5.40 33.45
CA PHE A 250 2.21 -4.58 34.09
C PHE A 250 2.37 -5.06 35.52
N MET A 251 3.52 -5.68 35.80
CA MET A 251 3.77 -6.36 37.08
C MET A 251 4.47 -5.43 38.06
N ASP A 252 5.42 -4.62 37.59
CA ASP A 252 6.17 -3.66 38.41
C ASP A 252 6.77 -2.57 37.50
N TRP A 253 7.41 -1.55 38.07
CA TRP A 253 8.18 -0.56 37.35
C TRP A 253 9.20 -1.23 36.42
N SER A 254 9.14 -0.86 35.14
CA SER A 254 9.94 -1.43 34.06
C SER A 254 9.66 -2.89 33.68
N LEU A 255 8.72 -3.59 34.35
CA LEU A 255 8.48 -5.02 34.12
C LEU A 255 7.07 -5.28 33.58
N ILE A 256 7.00 -5.86 32.37
CA ILE A 256 5.74 -6.30 31.78
C ILE A 256 5.78 -7.77 31.39
N LYS A 257 4.61 -8.40 31.38
CA LYS A 257 4.40 -9.73 30.78
C LYS A 257 3.45 -9.59 29.61
N ILE A 258 3.82 -10.10 28.45
CA ILE A 258 3.04 -9.96 27.21
C ILE A 258 2.80 -11.30 26.53
N THR A 259 1.61 -11.44 25.95
CA THR A 259 1.22 -12.56 25.11
C THR A 259 0.69 -12.03 23.79
N ILE A 260 1.33 -12.44 22.68
CA ILE A 260 0.97 -12.12 21.31
C ILE A 260 1.02 -13.42 20.50
N PRO A 261 -0.08 -14.20 20.45
CA PRO A 261 -0.08 -15.54 19.86
C PRO A 261 0.31 -15.57 18.38
N SER A 262 -0.11 -14.59 17.59
CA SER A 262 0.20 -14.53 16.14
C SER A 262 1.69 -14.33 15.85
N LYS A 263 2.46 -13.87 16.84
CA LYS A 263 3.92 -13.70 16.78
C LYS A 263 4.65 -14.75 17.61
N LYS A 264 3.94 -15.79 18.07
CA LYS A 264 4.45 -16.88 18.94
C LYS A 264 5.03 -16.40 20.26
N VAL A 265 4.59 -15.25 20.77
CA VAL A 265 5.00 -14.73 22.08
C VAL A 265 3.98 -15.17 23.11
N PHE A 266 4.36 -16.03 24.05
CA PHE A 266 3.45 -16.58 25.06
C PHE A 266 3.95 -16.27 26.47
N GLY A 267 3.31 -15.29 27.13
CA GLY A 267 3.64 -14.92 28.51
C GLY A 267 5.09 -14.48 28.70
N ALA A 268 5.71 -13.90 27.68
CA ALA A 268 7.08 -13.45 27.74
C ALA A 268 7.21 -12.24 28.66
N THR A 269 8.24 -12.25 29.49
CA THR A 269 8.54 -11.13 30.39
C THR A 269 9.51 -10.19 29.71
N ILE A 270 9.19 -8.90 29.71
CA ILE A 270 10.00 -7.83 29.13
C ILE A 270 10.37 -6.89 30.27
N GLU A 271 11.68 -6.78 30.51
CA GLU A 271 12.25 -5.86 31.47
C GLU A 271 12.90 -4.69 30.72
N PHE A 272 12.32 -3.50 30.85
CA PHE A 272 12.81 -2.29 30.19
C PHE A 272 14.07 -1.72 30.85
N GLY A 273 14.39 -2.11 32.10
CA GLY A 273 15.56 -1.66 32.84
C GLY A 273 15.68 -0.12 32.85
N SER A 274 16.79 0.40 32.34
CA SER A 274 17.08 1.85 32.26
C SER A 274 16.20 2.62 31.26
N LYS A 275 15.43 1.93 30.40
CA LYS A 275 14.58 2.52 29.36
C LYS A 275 13.20 2.94 29.91
N THR A 276 13.22 3.72 31.00
CA THR A 276 12.03 4.09 31.78
C THR A 276 11.02 4.92 30.98
N THR A 277 11.47 5.77 30.06
CA THR A 277 10.56 6.60 29.24
C THR A 277 9.66 5.76 28.34
N GLN A 278 10.19 4.70 27.72
CA GLN A 278 9.41 3.83 26.84
C GLN A 278 8.38 3.03 27.64
N TYR A 279 8.78 2.51 28.81
CA TYR A 279 7.87 1.87 29.74
C TYR A 279 6.75 2.81 30.18
N VAL A 280 7.08 4.01 30.66
CA VAL A 280 6.10 5.01 31.13
C VAL A 280 5.12 5.38 30.02
N ASN A 281 5.59 5.60 28.80
CA ASN A 281 4.73 5.88 27.65
C ASN A 281 3.80 4.72 27.33
N LEU A 282 4.30 3.47 27.34
CA LEU A 282 3.47 2.29 27.15
C LEU A 282 2.44 2.12 28.27
N PHE A 283 2.83 2.41 29.51
CA PHE A 283 1.93 2.38 30.67
C PHE A 283 0.80 3.40 30.58
N LYS A 284 1.11 4.64 30.17
CA LYS A 284 0.13 5.70 29.86
C LYS A 284 -0.93 5.21 28.87
N PHE A 285 -0.51 4.56 27.79
CA PHE A 285 -1.43 3.96 26.82
C PHE A 285 -2.32 2.88 27.45
N ALA A 286 -1.75 2.03 28.30
CA ALA A 286 -2.49 0.95 28.96
C ALA A 286 -3.53 1.48 29.95
N VAL A 287 -3.18 2.47 30.78
CA VAL A 287 -4.11 3.09 31.74
C VAL A 287 -5.28 3.75 31.02
N ARG A 288 -5.02 4.58 30.00
CA ARG A 288 -6.07 5.20 29.19
C ARG A 288 -6.94 4.17 28.48
N ARG A 289 -6.35 3.12 27.90
CA ARG A 289 -7.12 2.08 27.21
C ARG A 289 -7.99 1.28 28.17
N LYS A 290 -7.51 1.01 29.38
CA LYS A 290 -8.21 0.20 30.38
C LYS A 290 -9.34 0.95 31.09
N TYR A 291 -9.09 2.20 31.48
CA TYR A 291 -10.01 2.97 32.33
C TYR A 291 -10.68 4.16 31.62
N GLY A 292 -10.13 4.62 30.49
CA GLY A 292 -10.69 5.75 29.76
C GLY A 292 -11.97 5.43 29.00
N ASN A 293 -12.87 6.42 28.93
CA ASN A 293 -14.08 6.37 28.11
C ASN A 293 -13.81 6.95 26.70
N GLU A 294 -14.20 6.22 25.66
CA GLU A 294 -14.14 6.62 24.23
C GLU A 294 -12.90 7.46 23.84
N ALA A 295 -13.02 8.79 23.79
CA ALA A 295 -11.95 9.71 23.41
C ALA A 295 -10.74 9.69 24.37
N ALA A 296 -10.97 9.41 25.65
CA ALA A 296 -9.94 9.32 26.67
C ALA A 296 -9.06 8.07 26.53
N GLN A 297 -9.48 7.07 25.74
CA GLN A 297 -8.69 5.87 25.44
C GLN A 297 -7.51 6.12 24.49
N SER A 298 -7.35 7.36 24.02
CA SER A 298 -6.35 7.74 23.04
C SER A 298 -5.41 8.83 23.57
N ILE A 299 -4.15 8.77 23.15
CA ILE A 299 -3.12 9.75 23.44
C ILE A 299 -2.83 10.56 22.18
N LEU A 300 -2.82 11.89 22.30
CA LEU A 300 -2.36 12.78 21.25
C LEU A 300 -0.83 12.79 21.19
N ILE A 301 -0.28 12.53 20.01
CA ILE A 301 1.17 12.51 19.76
C ILE A 301 1.56 13.61 18.77
N GLY A 302 2.50 14.46 19.17
CA GLY A 302 3.03 15.57 18.36
C GLY A 302 3.37 16.79 19.20
N LEU A 303 3.64 17.92 18.54
CA LEU A 303 3.88 19.21 19.19
C LEU A 303 2.65 19.61 20.01
N GLY A 304 2.81 19.73 21.33
CA GLY A 304 1.73 20.03 22.27
C GLY A 304 0.86 18.83 22.65
N GLY A 305 1.20 17.61 22.21
CA GLY A 305 0.58 16.38 22.67
C GLY A 305 1.24 15.83 23.94
N GLU A 306 0.62 14.81 24.54
CA GLU A 306 1.15 14.18 25.76
C GLU A 306 2.48 13.44 25.49
N ILE A 307 2.67 12.99 24.25
CA ILE A 307 3.93 12.45 23.74
C ILE A 307 4.42 13.33 22.60
N ASN A 308 5.60 13.92 22.77
CA ASN A 308 6.11 14.96 21.87
C ASN A 308 6.39 14.48 20.43
N ASN A 309 6.65 13.18 20.22
CA ASN A 309 7.06 12.66 18.92
C ASN A 309 6.61 11.21 18.67
N GLN A 310 6.21 10.90 17.44
CA GLN A 310 5.90 9.54 16.98
C GLN A 310 7.08 8.57 17.09
N THR A 311 8.32 9.07 17.11
CA THR A 311 9.52 8.23 17.31
C THR A 311 9.48 7.47 18.62
N TYR A 312 8.78 7.96 19.65
CA TYR A 312 8.63 7.23 20.91
C TYR A 312 7.82 5.94 20.76
N LEU A 313 6.84 5.91 19.85
CA LEU A 313 6.11 4.68 19.55
C LEU A 313 7.03 3.63 18.91
N SER A 314 7.83 4.05 17.93
CA SER A 314 8.80 3.16 17.29
C SER A 314 9.81 2.62 18.31
N ARG A 315 10.33 3.47 19.20
CA ARG A 315 11.27 3.06 20.25
C ARG A 315 10.70 2.04 21.23
N ILE A 316 9.40 2.11 21.56
CA ILE A 316 8.75 1.09 22.40
C ILE A 316 8.82 -0.27 21.68
N ILE A 317 8.46 -0.29 20.41
CA ILE A 317 8.46 -1.50 19.58
C ILE A 317 9.87 -2.05 19.38
N ASP A 318 10.84 -1.19 19.07
CA ASP A 318 12.23 -1.57 18.86
C ASP A 318 12.81 -2.19 20.14
N ASN A 319 12.53 -1.60 21.30
CA ASN A 319 12.95 -2.17 22.59
C ASN A 319 12.32 -3.53 22.86
N MET A 320 11.02 -3.68 22.61
CA MET A 320 10.33 -4.96 22.81
C MET A 320 10.91 -6.03 21.88
N ASN A 321 11.17 -5.70 20.61
CA ASN A 321 11.79 -6.61 19.65
C ASN A 321 13.22 -7.00 20.04
N GLU A 322 14.00 -6.06 20.56
CA GLU A 322 15.36 -6.30 21.06
C GLU A 322 15.36 -7.25 22.26
N ILE A 323 14.48 -7.01 23.24
CA ILE A 323 14.38 -7.81 24.46
C ILE A 323 13.81 -9.21 24.17
N LEU A 324 12.79 -9.30 23.32
CA LEU A 324 12.15 -10.58 22.96
C LEU A 324 12.97 -11.41 21.95
N GLN A 325 13.99 -10.82 21.32
CA GLN A 325 14.86 -11.46 20.31
C GLN A 325 14.07 -12.19 19.20
N LEU A 326 13.01 -11.55 18.71
CA LEU A 326 12.12 -12.15 17.70
C LEU A 326 12.82 -12.28 16.33
N GLU A 327 12.57 -13.38 15.64
CA GLU A 327 12.99 -13.60 14.24
C GLU A 327 12.45 -12.48 13.32
N GLU A 328 13.14 -12.15 12.21
CA GLU A 328 12.78 -11.02 11.34
C GLU A 328 11.30 -11.00 10.89
N GLY A 329 10.68 -12.17 10.65
CA GLY A 329 9.27 -12.27 10.28
C GLY A 329 8.26 -12.16 11.44
N GLN A 330 8.73 -12.25 12.68
CA GLN A 330 7.91 -12.20 13.90
C GLN A 330 8.10 -10.91 14.70
N LYS A 331 9.00 -10.02 14.26
CA LYS A 331 9.15 -8.70 14.87
C LYS A 331 7.80 -7.97 14.90
N LEU A 332 7.58 -7.28 16.01
CA LEU A 332 6.44 -6.41 16.22
C LEU A 332 6.61 -5.17 15.35
N ASP A 333 5.55 -4.79 14.65
CA ASP A 333 5.41 -3.49 14.02
C ASP A 333 4.61 -2.55 14.93
N ARG A 334 4.73 -1.23 14.70
CA ARG A 334 3.92 -0.24 15.43
C ARG A 334 2.41 -0.52 15.35
N LYS A 335 1.93 -1.01 14.21
CA LYS A 335 0.51 -1.35 13.99
C LYS A 335 0.05 -2.61 14.71
N ASP A 336 0.98 -3.44 15.17
CA ASP A 336 0.67 -4.65 15.93
C ASP A 336 0.22 -4.28 17.35
N LEU A 337 0.80 -3.23 17.94
CA LEU A 337 0.51 -2.79 19.31
C LEU A 337 -0.35 -1.52 19.39
N PHE A 338 -0.25 -0.61 18.42
CA PHE A 338 -0.92 0.69 18.44
C PHE A 338 -1.84 0.89 17.23
N THR A 339 -3.02 1.45 17.47
CA THR A 339 -3.97 1.86 16.43
C THR A 339 -3.99 3.38 16.29
N PHE A 340 -3.93 3.88 15.06
CA PHE A 340 -4.08 5.31 14.77
C PHE A 340 -5.57 5.66 14.58
N ILE A 341 -6.08 6.61 15.35
CA ILE A 341 -7.50 7.00 15.33
C ILE A 341 -7.74 8.23 14.44
N GLY A 342 -6.69 9.01 14.15
CA GLY A 342 -6.80 10.27 13.41
C GLY A 342 -6.28 11.46 14.21
N GLN A 343 -5.99 12.58 13.53
CA GLN A 343 -5.54 13.85 14.15
C GLN A 343 -4.34 13.71 15.12
N GLY A 344 -3.43 12.76 14.84
CA GLY A 344 -2.27 12.52 15.71
C GLY A 344 -2.57 11.66 16.96
N ARG A 345 -3.79 11.15 17.12
CA ARG A 345 -4.19 10.32 18.26
C ARG A 345 -3.94 8.84 18.01
N TYR A 346 -3.37 8.17 19.01
CA TYR A 346 -3.10 6.75 19.01
C TYR A 346 -3.74 6.07 20.22
N ARG A 347 -4.08 4.80 20.11
CA ARG A 347 -4.51 3.95 21.25
C ARG A 347 -3.75 2.65 21.26
N LEU A 348 -3.70 2.01 22.43
CA LEU A 348 -3.27 0.61 22.52
C LEU A 348 -4.31 -0.27 21.83
N ARG A 349 -3.85 -1.25 21.05
CA ARG A 349 -4.70 -2.14 20.29
C ARG A 349 -5.35 -3.23 21.15
N ILE A 350 -4.71 -3.61 22.25
CA ILE A 350 -5.19 -4.62 23.20
C ILE A 350 -6.55 -4.19 23.80
N VAL A 351 -7.48 -5.14 23.94
CA VAL A 351 -8.79 -4.86 24.55
C VAL A 351 -8.66 -4.59 26.05
N PRO A 352 -9.49 -3.70 26.63
CA PRO A 352 -9.41 -3.31 28.04
C PRO A 352 -9.34 -4.49 29.02
N GLU A 353 -10.11 -5.54 28.76
CA GLU A 353 -10.24 -6.74 29.61
C GLU A 353 -8.93 -7.54 29.68
N ASN A 354 -8.09 -7.44 28.63
CA ASN A 354 -6.82 -8.15 28.53
C ASN A 354 -5.63 -7.31 29.01
N ILE A 355 -5.87 -6.12 29.54
CA ILE A 355 -4.87 -5.26 30.16
C ILE A 355 -4.93 -5.47 31.67
N ARG A 356 -3.87 -6.02 32.25
CA ARG A 356 -3.70 -6.16 33.71
C ARG A 356 -2.65 -5.17 34.18
N ILE A 357 -2.94 -4.50 35.28
CA ILE A 357 -2.06 -3.50 35.88
C ILE A 357 -2.08 -3.79 37.37
N ASP A 358 -0.90 -3.94 37.97
CA ASP A 358 -0.77 -4.05 39.42
C ASP A 358 -1.32 -2.81 40.13
N GLU A 359 -2.07 -3.02 41.22
CA GLU A 359 -2.76 -1.92 41.92
C GLU A 359 -1.79 -0.98 42.64
N ALA A 360 -0.69 -1.49 43.20
CA ALA A 360 0.30 -0.67 43.88
C ALA A 360 0.99 0.24 42.85
N LEU A 361 1.42 -0.34 41.73
CA LEU A 361 1.98 0.40 40.60
C LEU A 361 1.03 1.49 40.08
N LEU A 362 -0.27 1.17 39.94
CA LEU A 362 -1.26 2.15 39.48
C LEU A 362 -1.40 3.32 40.45
N ARG A 363 -1.46 3.04 41.76
CA ARG A 363 -1.56 4.07 42.80
C ARG A 363 -0.31 4.97 42.80
N GLU A 364 0.87 4.39 42.71
CA GLU A 364 2.12 5.16 42.62
C GLU A 364 2.16 6.05 41.38
N PHE A 365 1.77 5.49 40.22
CA PHE A 365 1.75 6.23 38.98
C PHE A 365 0.81 7.43 39.01
N VAL A 366 -0.41 7.25 39.52
CA VAL A 366 -1.46 8.30 39.57
C VAL A 366 -1.16 9.37 40.62
N ASN A 367 -0.50 9.00 41.72
CA ASN A 367 -0.13 9.95 42.77
C ASN A 367 1.14 10.76 42.43
N SER A 368 1.85 10.42 41.35
CA SER A 368 2.99 11.21 40.87
C SER A 368 2.55 12.61 40.43
N PRO A 369 3.30 13.67 40.77
CA PRO A 369 2.96 15.05 40.39
C PRO A 369 2.76 15.26 38.89
N VAL A 370 3.44 14.45 38.07
CA VAL A 370 3.44 14.57 36.59
C VAL A 370 2.22 13.90 35.95
N ASN A 371 1.53 13.01 36.66
CA ASN A 371 0.45 12.18 36.10
C ASN A 371 -0.91 12.43 36.77
N GLN A 372 -1.09 13.57 37.44
CA GLN A 372 -2.34 13.87 38.15
C GLN A 372 -3.58 13.81 37.24
N GLU A 373 -3.44 14.09 35.93
CA GLU A 373 -4.55 13.95 34.97
C GLU A 373 -5.09 12.51 34.86
N TYR A 374 -4.29 11.50 35.19
CA TYR A 374 -4.72 10.10 35.14
C TYR A 374 -5.60 9.73 36.32
N LYS A 375 -5.61 10.53 37.39
CA LYS A 375 -6.47 10.31 38.55
C LYS A 375 -7.94 10.38 38.17
N SER A 376 -8.33 11.37 37.36
CA SER A 376 -9.71 11.51 36.88
C SER A 376 -10.12 10.48 35.83
N ILE A 377 -9.17 9.68 35.32
CA ILE A 377 -9.44 8.61 34.34
C ILE A 377 -9.67 7.27 35.05
N VAL A 378 -8.98 7.06 36.18
CA VAL A 378 -9.03 5.81 36.95
C VAL A 378 -10.15 5.80 38.00
N THR A 379 -10.57 6.99 38.46
CA THR A 379 -11.69 7.18 39.41
C THR A 379 -13.00 7.33 38.66
#